data_AF-A0A1V4TV99-F1
#
_entry.id   AF-A0A1V4TV99-F1
#
_cell.length_a   1.000
_cell.length_b   1.000
_cell.length_c   1.000
_cell.angle_alpha   90.00
_cell.angle_beta   90.00
_cell.angle_gamma   90.00
#
_symmetry.space_group_name_H-M   'P 1'
#
loop_
_entity.id
_entity.type
_entity.pdbx_description
1 polymer ?
#
loop_
_entity_poly.entity_id
_entity_poly.type
_entity_poly.pdbx_seq_one_letter_code
_entity_poly.pdbx_strand_id
1 'polypeptide(L)'
;MLYIMPGILAYYLASGSLPSAWLVAAGFLHIAAMHLFSAVPDIECDRQAGITTSAVLLGKRASLLLCLLFWSGLAALALMLTGFHYLSFLVLLYPAVPLGLLVFRSWRVERVYWYLPYLNTILGGMLFTVLVLLLAVG
;
A
#
# COMPACT_ATOMS: atom_id res chain seq x y z
N MET A 1 10.93 1.51 3.44
CA MET A 1 11.51 0.68 4.52
C MET A 1 11.26 1.28 5.89
N LEU A 2 11.71 2.52 6.19
CA LEU A 2 11.54 3.14 7.51
C LEU A 2 10.09 3.12 8.06
N TYR A 3 9.08 3.25 7.20
CA TYR A 3 7.68 3.33 7.61
C TYR A 3 7.07 2.02 8.15
N ILE A 4 7.70 0.85 7.95
CA ILE A 4 7.22 -0.41 8.55
C ILE A 4 7.78 -0.63 9.96
N MET A 5 8.92 -0.01 10.27
CA MET A 5 9.63 -0.24 11.52
C MET A 5 8.80 0.07 12.76
N PRO A 6 8.03 1.18 12.83
CA PRO A 6 7.16 1.42 13.97
C PRO A 6 6.13 0.30 14.18
N GLY A 7 5.59 -0.27 13.09
CA GLY A 7 4.64 -1.38 13.16
C GLY A 7 5.28 -2.67 13.68
N ILE A 8 6.49 -3.01 13.22
CA ILE A 8 7.24 -4.18 13.70
C ILE A 8 7.57 -4.04 15.19
N LEU A 9 8.03 -2.86 15.62
CA LEU A 9 8.36 -2.58 17.01
C LEU A 9 7.11 -2.62 17.89
N ALA A 10 6.00 -2.02 17.45
CA ALA A 10 4.73 -2.10 18.18
C ALA A 10 4.24 -3.54 18.33
N TYR A 11 4.34 -4.36 17.28
CA TYR A 11 4.00 -5.78 17.35
C TYR A 11 4.87 -6.52 18.37
N TYR A 12 6.18 -6.26 18.37
CA TYR A 12 7.10 -6.86 19.33
C TYR A 12 6.79 -6.45 20.77
N LEU A 13 6.54 -5.16 21.01
CA LEU A 13 6.18 -4.65 22.34
C LEU A 13 4.85 -5.24 22.85
N ALA A 14 3.88 -5.46 21.96
CA ALA A 14 2.58 -6.00 22.33
C ALA A 14 2.57 -7.52 22.51
N SER A 15 3.33 -8.27 21.70
CA SER A 15 3.27 -9.74 21.67
C SER A 15 4.48 -10.45 22.30
N GLY A 16 5.57 -9.74 22.58
CA GLY A 16 6.84 -10.32 23.02
C GLY A 16 7.60 -11.09 21.93
N SER A 17 7.10 -11.09 20.69
CA SER A 17 7.69 -11.82 19.55
C SER A 17 7.74 -10.96 18.30
N LEU A 18 8.66 -11.26 17.38
CA LEU A 18 8.69 -10.55 16.09
C LEU A 18 7.55 -11.04 15.19
N PRO A 19 7.00 -10.17 14.32
CA PRO A 19 6.03 -10.59 13.33
C PRO A 19 6.67 -11.58 12.35
N SER A 20 5.86 -12.47 11.77
CA SER A 20 6.35 -13.42 10.77
C SER A 20 6.97 -12.71 9.57
N ALA A 21 7.96 -13.35 8.94
CA ALA A 21 8.62 -12.80 7.76
C ALA A 21 7.63 -12.46 6.63
N TRP A 22 6.52 -13.22 6.51
CA TRP A 22 5.45 -12.98 5.55
C TRP A 22 4.68 -11.68 5.83
N LEU A 23 4.40 -11.37 7.10
CA LEU A 23 3.78 -10.10 7.47
C LEU A 23 4.71 -8.91 7.19
N VAL A 24 6.00 -9.09 7.45
CA VAL A 24 7.02 -8.07 7.12
C VAL A 24 7.10 -7.87 5.61
N ALA A 25 7.09 -8.94 4.82
CA ALA A 25 7.09 -8.86 3.36
C ALA A 25 5.83 -8.16 2.83
N ALA A 26 4.65 -8.48 3.36
CA ALA A 26 3.40 -7.82 2.99
C ALA A 26 3.46 -6.31 3.27
N GLY A 27 3.88 -5.91 4.46
CA GLY A 27 4.04 -4.49 4.81
C GLY A 27 5.09 -3.79 3.95
N PHE A 28 6.19 -4.47 3.61
CA PHE A 28 7.20 -3.94 2.71
C PHE A 28 6.62 -3.67 1.31
N LEU A 29 5.90 -4.62 0.73
CA LEU A 29 5.27 -4.47 -0.59
C LEU A 29 4.27 -3.31 -0.60
N HIS A 30 3.44 -3.19 0.44
CA HIS A 30 2.49 -2.09 0.57
C HIS A 30 3.21 -0.73 0.59
N ILE A 31 4.20 -0.58 1.46
CA ILE A 31 4.93 0.68 1.66
C ILE A 31 5.77 1.04 0.44
N ALA A 32 6.45 0.06 -0.18
CA ALA A 32 7.23 0.28 -1.39
C ALA A 32 6.36 0.80 -2.54
N ALA A 33 5.18 0.20 -2.74
CA ALA A 33 4.21 0.67 -3.73
C ALA A 33 3.66 2.06 -3.39
N MET A 34 3.27 2.31 -2.14
CA MET A 34 2.77 3.64 -1.72
C MET A 34 3.81 4.74 -1.97
N HIS A 35 5.08 4.51 -1.61
CA HIS A 35 6.16 5.47 -1.87
C HIS A 35 6.39 5.73 -3.34
N LEU A 36 6.41 4.67 -4.16
CA LEU A 36 6.61 4.84 -5.59
C LEU A 36 5.42 5.54 -6.23
N PHE A 37 4.20 5.16 -5.85
CA PHE A 37 2.96 5.73 -6.37
C PHE A 37 2.84 7.22 -6.05
N SER A 38 3.17 7.64 -4.83
CA SER A 38 3.14 9.06 -4.44
C SER A 38 4.16 9.91 -5.19
N ALA A 39 5.25 9.31 -5.69
CA ALA A 39 6.27 10.01 -6.47
C ALA A 39 5.92 10.12 -7.98
N VAL A 40 4.91 9.40 -8.47
CA VAL A 40 4.51 9.46 -9.89
C VAL A 40 3.98 10.82 -10.34
N PRO A 41 3.11 11.52 -9.56
CA PRO A 41 2.69 12.89 -9.89
C PRO A 41 3.85 13.89 -9.99
N ASP A 42 4.92 13.66 -9.23
CA ASP A 42 6.02 14.62 -9.06
C ASP A 42 7.17 14.44 -10.07
N ILE A 43 7.09 13.46 -10.97
CA ILE A 43 8.15 13.14 -11.95
C ILE A 43 8.67 14.38 -12.69
N GLU A 44 7.77 15.24 -13.15
CA GLU A 44 8.17 16.41 -13.94
C GLU A 44 8.82 17.49 -13.07
N CYS A 45 8.27 17.73 -11.88
CA CYS A 45 8.84 18.67 -10.91
C CYS A 45 10.23 18.19 -10.42
N ASP A 46 10.36 16.91 -10.08
CA ASP A 46 11.63 16.29 -9.67
C ASP A 46 12.68 16.39 -10.77
N ARG A 47 12.29 16.11 -12.02
CA ARG A 47 13.18 16.22 -13.18
C ARG A 47 13.68 17.66 -13.38
N GLN A 48 12.79 18.65 -13.29
CA GLN A 48 13.15 20.06 -13.41
C GLN A 48 14.05 20.54 -12.27
N ALA A 49 13.89 19.96 -11.08
CA ALA A 49 14.75 20.19 -9.92
C ALA A 49 16.09 19.42 -9.98
N GLY A 50 16.33 18.61 -11.01
CA GLY A 50 17.54 17.77 -11.13
C GLY A 50 17.58 16.58 -10.18
N ILE A 51 16.44 16.20 -9.58
CA ILE A 51 16.33 15.09 -8.64
C ILE A 51 16.00 13.81 -9.42
N THR A 52 16.83 12.77 -9.22
CA THR A 52 16.66 11.48 -9.90
C THR A 52 16.01 10.46 -8.96
N THR A 53 14.68 10.53 -8.81
CA THR A 53 13.91 9.54 -8.05
C THR A 53 13.68 8.27 -8.85
N SER A 54 13.28 7.18 -8.19
CA SER A 54 12.88 5.94 -8.88
C SER A 54 11.75 6.17 -9.88
N ALA A 55 10.82 7.09 -9.59
CA ALA A 55 9.75 7.46 -10.49
C ALA A 55 10.26 8.23 -11.72
N VAL A 56 11.25 9.11 -11.56
CA VAL A 56 11.91 9.82 -12.67
C VAL A 56 12.66 8.86 -13.58
N LEU A 57 13.40 7.91 -13.00
CA LEU A 57 14.16 6.90 -13.76
C LEU A 57 13.26 5.93 -14.54
N LEU A 58 12.21 5.42 -13.90
CA LEU A 58 11.29 4.44 -14.49
C LEU A 58 10.27 5.10 -15.43
N GLY A 59 9.89 6.34 -15.14
CA GLY A 59 8.78 7.02 -15.78
C GLY A 59 7.41 6.45 -15.37
N LYS A 60 6.36 7.21 -15.68
CA LYS A 60 4.98 6.98 -15.21
C LYS A 60 4.49 5.53 -15.42
N ARG A 61 4.63 4.97 -16.62
CA ARG A 61 4.07 3.64 -16.94
C ARG A 61 4.75 2.51 -16.18
N ALA A 62 6.09 2.48 -16.18
CA ALA A 62 6.82 1.43 -15.48
C ALA A 62 6.66 1.55 -13.96
N SER A 63 6.60 2.76 -13.42
CA SER A 63 6.26 2.99 -12.01
C SER A 63 4.88 2.44 -11.64
N LEU A 64 3.86 2.68 -12.46
CA LEU A 64 2.51 2.15 -12.22
C LEU A 64 2.45 0.62 -12.32
N LEU A 65 3.17 0.01 -13.28
CA LEU A 65 3.28 -1.45 -13.38
C LEU A 65 3.97 -2.06 -12.16
N LEU A 66 5.03 -1.42 -11.65
CA LEU A 66 5.71 -1.88 -10.44
C LEU A 66 4.84 -1.73 -9.20
N CYS A 67 4.05 -0.65 -9.08
CA CYS A 67 3.05 -0.50 -8.04
C CYS A 67 1.99 -1.60 -8.11
N LEU A 68 1.49 -1.90 -9.31
CA LEU A 68 0.53 -2.98 -9.54
C LEU A 68 1.10 -4.32 -9.08
N LEU A 69 2.34 -4.63 -9.44
CA LEU A 69 3.01 -5.87 -9.03
C LEU A 69 3.12 -5.98 -7.51
N PHE A 70 3.60 -4.94 -6.84
CA PHE A 70 3.77 -4.94 -5.39
C PHE A 70 2.45 -5.01 -4.64
N TRP A 71 1.44 -4.23 -5.02
CA TRP A 71 0.12 -4.33 -4.40
C TRP A 71 -0.62 -5.63 -4.73
N SER A 72 -0.35 -6.26 -5.87
CA SER A 72 -0.86 -7.61 -6.16
C SER A 72 -0.19 -8.66 -5.28
N GLY A 73 1.13 -8.54 -5.05
CA GLY A 73 1.85 -9.41 -4.12
C GLY A 73 1.35 -9.25 -2.67
N LEU A 74 1.12 -8.01 -2.23
CA LEU A 74 0.44 -7.72 -0.96
C LEU A 74 -0.92 -8.41 -0.89
N ALA A 75 -1.74 -8.26 -1.93
CA ALA A 75 -3.07 -8.85 -1.97
C ALA A 75 -3.03 -10.37 -1.89
N ALA A 76 -2.13 -11.01 -2.64
CA ALA A 76 -1.94 -12.46 -2.59
C ALA A 76 -1.55 -12.92 -1.18
N LEU A 77 -0.58 -12.26 -0.53
CA LEU A 77 -0.18 -12.59 0.84
C LEU A 77 -1.34 -12.40 1.83
N ALA A 78 -2.09 -11.30 1.74
CA ALA A 78 -3.22 -11.04 2.62
C ALA A 78 -4.33 -12.10 2.49
N LEU A 79 -4.66 -12.50 1.25
CA LEU A 79 -5.65 -13.55 1.00
C LEU A 79 -5.17 -14.92 1.53
N MET A 80 -3.92 -15.29 1.24
CA MET A 80 -3.35 -16.57 1.68
C MET A 80 -3.23 -16.67 3.20
N LEU A 81 -2.71 -15.63 3.86
CA LEU A 81 -2.51 -15.62 5.31
C LEU A 81 -3.82 -15.60 6.12
N THR A 82 -4.91 -15.15 5.51
CA THR A 82 -6.24 -15.12 6.15
C THR A 82 -7.13 -16.30 5.77
N GLY A 83 -6.62 -17.26 4.99
CA GLY A 83 -7.42 -18.40 4.50
C GLY A 83 -8.60 -17.96 3.64
N PHE A 84 -8.43 -16.91 2.83
CA PHE A 84 -9.46 -16.33 1.94
C PHE A 84 -10.72 -15.83 2.67
N HIS A 85 -10.57 -15.32 3.89
CA HIS A 85 -11.66 -14.65 4.58
C HIS A 85 -12.26 -13.52 3.73
N TYR A 86 -13.58 -13.38 3.65
CA TYR A 86 -14.23 -12.42 2.75
C TYR A 86 -13.76 -10.97 2.94
N LEU A 87 -13.42 -10.56 4.17
CA LEU A 87 -12.87 -9.23 4.45
C LEU A 87 -11.50 -8.97 3.83
N SER A 88 -10.67 -10.00 3.62
CA SER A 88 -9.33 -9.80 3.05
C SER A 88 -9.37 -9.43 1.57
N PHE A 89 -10.48 -9.66 0.87
CA PHE A 89 -10.69 -9.20 -0.51
C PHE A 89 -10.70 -7.66 -0.63
N LEU A 90 -10.95 -6.92 0.45
CA LEU A 90 -10.85 -5.46 0.44
C LEU A 90 -9.45 -4.96 0.05
N VAL A 91 -8.41 -5.76 0.27
CA VAL A 91 -7.03 -5.45 -0.14
C VAL A 91 -6.89 -5.30 -1.66
N LEU A 92 -7.79 -5.89 -2.45
CA LEU A 92 -7.77 -5.81 -3.92
C LEU A 92 -8.05 -4.41 -4.45
N LEU A 93 -8.56 -3.51 -3.60
CA LEU A 93 -8.70 -2.10 -3.94
C LEU A 93 -7.34 -1.46 -4.24
N TYR A 94 -6.25 -1.89 -3.57
CA TYR A 94 -4.91 -1.37 -3.82
C TYR A 94 -4.42 -1.64 -5.26
N PRO A 95 -4.32 -2.90 -5.74
CA PRO A 95 -3.90 -3.16 -7.12
C PRO A 95 -4.92 -2.67 -8.17
N ALA A 96 -6.19 -2.48 -7.82
CA ALA A 96 -7.18 -1.89 -8.71
C ALA A 96 -6.85 -0.44 -9.10
N VAL A 97 -6.20 0.34 -8.23
CA VAL A 97 -5.83 1.73 -8.49
C VAL A 97 -4.85 1.89 -9.67
N PRO A 98 -3.64 1.29 -9.65
CA PRO A 98 -2.69 1.41 -10.76
C PRO A 98 -3.19 0.67 -12.00
N LEU A 99 -3.93 -0.43 -11.84
CA LEU A 99 -4.57 -1.10 -12.97
C LEU A 99 -5.55 -0.16 -13.68
N GLY A 100 -6.43 0.52 -12.94
CA GLY A 100 -7.36 1.51 -13.48
C GLY A 100 -6.64 2.65 -14.19
N LEU A 101 -5.54 3.15 -13.63
CA LEU A 101 -4.71 4.18 -14.28
C LEU A 101 -3.99 3.71 -15.56
N LEU A 102 -3.69 2.42 -15.67
CA LEU A 102 -3.08 1.83 -16.86
C LEU A 102 -4.11 1.55 -17.96
N VAL A 103 -5.33 1.15 -17.58
CA VAL A 103 -6.41 0.78 -18.51
C VAL A 103 -7.20 2.00 -18.97
N PHE A 104 -7.59 2.89 -18.05
CA PHE A 104 -8.45 4.03 -18.34
C PHE A 104 -7.62 5.31 -18.58
N ARG A 105 -7.47 5.68 -19.85
CA ARG A 105 -6.75 6.90 -20.25
C ARG A 105 -7.33 8.21 -19.69
N SER A 106 -8.59 8.22 -19.27
CA SER A 106 -9.23 9.39 -18.66
C SER A 106 -8.79 9.66 -17.21
N TRP A 107 -8.20 8.66 -16.55
CA TRP A 107 -7.76 8.78 -15.17
C TRP A 107 -6.40 9.48 -15.09
N ARG A 108 -6.31 10.43 -14.16
CA ARG A 108 -5.11 11.23 -13.91
C ARG A 108 -4.56 10.85 -12.54
N VAL A 109 -3.26 10.50 -12.49
CA VAL A 109 -2.60 10.08 -11.24
C VAL A 109 -2.70 11.20 -10.22
N GLU A 110 -2.52 12.44 -10.68
CA GLU A 110 -2.62 13.66 -9.88
C GLU A 110 -3.97 13.78 -9.13
N ARG A 111 -5.07 13.24 -9.68
CA ARG A 111 -6.38 13.21 -9.01
C ARG A 111 -6.56 11.97 -8.15
N VAL A 112 -6.22 10.80 -8.70
CA VAL A 112 -6.41 9.51 -8.03
C VAL A 112 -5.59 9.42 -6.74
N TYR A 113 -4.40 10.01 -6.72
CA TYR A 113 -3.55 10.09 -5.53
C TYR A 113 -4.26 10.67 -4.31
N TRP A 114 -5.06 11.73 -4.48
CA TRP A 114 -5.79 12.36 -3.37
C TRP A 114 -6.91 11.50 -2.79
N TYR A 115 -7.31 10.42 -3.45
CA TYR A 115 -8.28 9.47 -2.90
C TYR A 115 -7.63 8.39 -2.02
N LEU A 116 -6.32 8.15 -2.13
CA LEU A 116 -5.63 7.13 -1.34
C LEU A 116 -5.66 7.38 0.17
N PRO A 117 -5.55 8.62 0.70
CA PRO A 117 -5.73 8.87 2.12
C PRO A 117 -7.10 8.40 2.62
N TYR A 118 -8.18 8.70 1.89
CA TYR A 118 -9.52 8.25 2.25
C TYR A 118 -9.63 6.72 2.22
N LEU A 119 -9.06 6.06 1.20
CA LEU A 119 -9.01 4.60 1.11
C LEU A 119 -8.29 3.99 2.32
N ASN A 120 -7.12 4.53 2.68
CA ASN A 120 -6.33 4.07 3.82
C ASN A 120 -7.05 4.30 5.14
N THR A 121 -7.71 5.45 5.32
CA THR A 121 -8.48 5.76 6.53
C THR A 121 -9.70 4.86 6.66
N ILE A 122 -10.43 4.61 5.58
CA ILE A 122 -11.61 3.74 5.61
C ILE A 122 -11.19 2.31 5.93
N LEU A 123 -10.27 1.74 5.15
CA LEU A 123 -9.86 0.34 5.34
C LEU A 123 -9.13 0.13 6.67
N GLY A 124 -8.13 0.96 6.96
CA GLY A 124 -7.35 0.86 8.20
C GLY A 124 -8.16 1.24 9.43
N GLY A 125 -8.95 2.31 9.35
CA GLY A 125 -9.81 2.78 10.43
C GLY A 125 -10.93 1.79 10.76
N MET A 126 -11.63 1.26 9.75
CA MET A 126 -12.63 0.21 9.98
C MET A 126 -12.03 -1.02 10.66
N LEU A 127 -10.88 -1.50 10.16
CA LEU A 127 -10.21 -2.66 10.75
C LEU A 127 -9.82 -2.40 12.21
N PHE A 128 -9.24 -1.24 12.49
CA PHE A 128 -8.85 -0.82 13.84
C PHE A 128 -10.05 -0.71 14.78
N THR A 129 -11.11 0.00 14.36
CA THR A 129 -12.32 0.19 15.18
C THR A 129 -13.01 -1.14 15.49
N VAL A 130 -13.11 -2.04 14.49
CA VAL A 130 -13.68 -3.37 14.71
C VAL A 130 -12.84 -4.18 15.71
N LEU A 131 -11.51 -4.17 15.57
CA LEU A 131 -10.61 -4.85 16.50
C LEU A 131 -10.74 -4.31 17.94
N VAL A 132 -10.76 -2.99 18.12
CA VAL A 132 -10.91 -2.36 19.44
C VAL A 132 -12.26 -2.74 20.07
N LEU A 133 -13.35 -2.69 19.31
CA LEU A 133 -14.67 -3.06 19.82
C LEU A 133 -14.75 -4.54 20.20
N LEU A 134 -14.15 -5.43 19.40
CA LEU A 134 -14.10 -6.87 19.70
C LEU A 134 -13.31 -7.14 20.98
N LEU A 135 -12.17 -6.47 21.17
CA LEU A 135 -11.34 -6.60 22.37
C LEU A 135 -11.92 -5.90 23.61
N ALA A 136 -12.81 -4.93 23.44
CA ALA A 136 -13.47 -4.23 24.55
C ALA A 136 -14.70 -4.97 25.09
N VAL A 137 -15.29 -5.86 24.29
CA VAL A 137 -16.51 -6.61 24.63
C VAL A 137 -16.20 -8.07 25.03
N GLY A 138 -15.03 -8.59 24.66
CA GLY A 138 -14.54 -9.93 25.05
C GLY A 138 -13.61 -9.90 26.23
#